data_AF-A0A0Q4H6B3-F1
#
_entry.id   AF-A0A0Q4H6B3-F1
#
_cell.length_a   1.000
_cell.length_b   1.000
_cell.length_c   1.000
_cell.angle_alpha   90.00
_cell.angle_beta   90.00
_cell.angle_gamma   90.00
#
_symmetry.space_group_name_H-M   'P 1'
#
loop_
_entity.id
_entity.type
_entity.pdbx_description
1 polymer ?
#
loop_
_entity_poly.entity_id
_entity_poly.type
_entity_poly.pdbx_seq_one_letter_code
_entity_poly.pdbx_strand_id
1 'polypeptide(L)'
;MNGQDVRTRAVPQPVGGAGPIDRHPRSDAATSGIGTADGAPIAVGITGHRPARLSGVDPVMLRARIDAALAALAAAAPNDRFRLVGSLAEGADTMAADAALALGWQVDTVLPFARDEYARDFAGAKASELIVRINQSANVLELPGRRDEPGAAAAAYERAGRVVLTQSDILLAIWDGEPARGRGGAAQIVAEAVAHSIPVVVLDPDASRSPVLLWSGLNDHDAGPEAVDSVARGGLDDLPRLMTRLASIPPNGEAEKGRRSWIRTPPLFAIAYPLLLACTGVRKFRFADVRRPCPTPRAVQDAAATTLRMRIDGLLWPRFDRADCEASLAAQLFRSAFVSSFALAALAVVLALLGLVVPVAVKPLLAAGEFVSIATILLVIRWGSRAGWHDRWLNQRTLAEELRCLAVSASLGDLFLRGSRTENGDVAERERRDLARRIGLPSARIDAAYLAETHANLVALLDDQIGYVCREAGRMHKLEHRLHRVGGALFAITAIVCAGVLGIELVWTFFAHGEGGDHHMPVGVTIVSAALPAIGAAIYGIRMQGDFAGSAERNGALAVHLGELLRIVQDEAPGFDGLRRLIRRTAELLTSDVSQWSRATRARPLSLPG
;
A
#
# COMPACT_ATOMS: atom_id res chain seq x y z
N MET A 1 -69.72 -14.64 16.36
CA MET A 1 -70.70 -14.79 15.26
C MET A 1 -70.22 -13.95 14.08
N ASN A 2 -70.37 -14.51 12.89
CA ASN A 2 -69.74 -14.17 11.60
C ASN A 2 -70.00 -12.76 11.06
N GLY A 3 -69.13 -12.34 10.12
CA GLY A 3 -69.51 -11.45 9.01
C GLY A 3 -68.34 -10.78 8.31
N GLN A 4 -67.91 -11.31 7.17
CA GLN A 4 -66.93 -10.73 6.24
C GLN A 4 -67.49 -9.49 5.51
N ASP A 5 -66.62 -8.55 5.12
CA ASP A 5 -66.11 -8.36 3.73
C ASP A 5 -66.08 -6.93 3.12
N VAL A 6 -65.05 -6.75 2.29
CA VAL A 6 -64.84 -5.84 1.14
C VAL A 6 -64.18 -4.45 1.28
N ARG A 7 -63.16 -4.30 0.41
CA ARG A 7 -62.18 -3.23 0.14
C ARG A 7 -62.74 -2.06 -0.70
N THR A 8 -62.13 -0.88 -0.57
CA THR A 8 -61.67 -0.07 -1.73
C THR A 8 -60.60 0.96 -1.31
N ARG A 9 -59.47 1.04 -2.03
CA ARG A 9 -58.44 2.09 -1.89
C ARG A 9 -58.17 2.69 -3.26
N ALA A 10 -58.34 4.01 -3.39
CA ALA A 10 -58.19 4.78 -4.61
C ALA A 10 -56.76 5.32 -4.79
N VAL A 11 -56.36 5.47 -6.05
CA VAL A 11 -55.10 6.05 -6.55
C VAL A 11 -55.40 7.45 -7.10
N PRO A 12 -54.45 8.40 -7.01
CA PRO A 12 -54.32 9.41 -8.07
C PRO A 12 -52.91 9.51 -8.66
N GLN A 13 -52.91 9.81 -9.96
CA GLN A 13 -51.79 10.06 -10.88
C GLN A 13 -51.11 11.43 -10.69
N PRO A 14 -49.92 11.66 -11.29
CA PRO A 14 -49.07 12.84 -11.05
C PRO A 14 -49.27 13.95 -12.11
N VAL A 15 -49.04 15.21 -11.72
CA VAL A 15 -48.99 16.36 -12.65
C VAL A 15 -47.67 17.13 -12.51
N GLY A 16 -46.93 17.13 -13.63
CA GLY A 16 -46.05 18.13 -14.25
C GLY A 16 -45.33 19.24 -13.47
N GLY A 17 -44.05 19.43 -13.80
CA GLY A 17 -43.32 20.70 -13.65
C GLY A 17 -41.79 20.55 -13.67
N ALA A 18 -41.19 20.37 -14.85
CA ALA A 18 -39.73 20.30 -15.04
C ALA A 18 -39.16 21.67 -15.46
N GLY A 19 -38.23 22.19 -14.67
CA GLY A 19 -37.28 23.26 -15.00
C GLY A 19 -35.91 22.91 -14.38
N PRO A 20 -34.77 23.22 -15.02
CA PRO A 20 -33.51 22.57 -14.74
C PRO A 20 -32.89 23.10 -13.45
N ILE A 21 -32.82 22.26 -12.43
CA ILE A 21 -32.08 22.56 -11.20
C ILE A 21 -30.63 22.18 -11.43
N ASP A 22 -29.82 23.20 -11.68
CA ASP A 22 -28.38 23.16 -11.61
C ASP A 22 -27.96 22.76 -10.18
N ARG A 23 -27.46 21.54 -10.00
CA ARG A 23 -26.90 21.05 -8.72
C ARG A 23 -25.57 20.38 -8.97
N HIS A 24 -24.53 21.21 -9.07
CA HIS A 24 -23.23 20.85 -8.50
C HIS A 24 -23.24 21.24 -7.01
N PRO A 25 -23.25 20.28 -6.06
CA PRO A 25 -22.71 20.58 -4.75
C PRO A 25 -21.19 20.48 -4.87
N ARG A 26 -20.52 21.64 -4.87
CA ARG A 26 -19.12 21.73 -4.46
C ARG A 26 -19.04 21.22 -3.02
N SER A 27 -18.45 20.05 -2.81
CA SER A 27 -18.19 19.48 -1.48
C SER A 27 -16.85 19.94 -0.89
N ASP A 28 -16.39 21.15 -1.23
CA ASP A 28 -15.10 21.69 -0.79
C ASP A 28 -15.19 22.54 0.49
N ALA A 29 -16.30 22.46 1.22
CA ALA A 29 -16.54 23.29 2.41
C ALA A 29 -17.09 22.48 3.59
N ALA A 30 -16.32 21.49 4.07
CA ALA A 30 -16.53 20.88 5.40
C ALA A 30 -15.27 20.22 6.01
N THR A 31 -14.06 20.54 5.53
CA THR A 31 -12.78 20.00 6.05
C THR A 31 -11.77 21.09 6.44
N SER A 32 -12.23 22.33 6.63
CA SER A 32 -11.41 23.41 7.17
C SER A 32 -11.27 23.25 8.69
N GLY A 33 -10.27 22.48 9.13
CA GLY A 33 -9.95 22.32 10.55
C GLY A 33 -8.74 21.45 10.89
N ILE A 34 -8.27 20.58 9.98
CA ILE A 34 -7.01 19.85 10.15
C ILE A 34 -6.05 20.37 9.10
N GLY A 35 -5.17 21.29 9.49
CA GLY A 35 -4.22 21.95 8.59
C GLY A 35 -3.41 20.94 7.77
N THR A 36 -3.60 20.97 6.46
CA THR A 36 -2.79 20.25 5.47
C THR A 36 -1.44 20.94 5.20
N ALA A 37 -1.12 22.00 5.93
CA ALA A 37 0.10 22.79 5.79
C ALA A 37 1.25 22.33 6.72
N ASP A 38 0.93 21.66 7.84
CA ASP A 38 1.95 21.18 8.79
C ASP A 38 2.21 19.69 8.60
N GLY A 39 3.49 19.32 8.45
CA GLY A 39 3.95 17.93 8.41
C GLY A 39 3.65 17.18 9.72
N ALA A 40 3.53 15.85 9.64
CA ALA A 40 3.37 15.02 10.83
C ALA A 40 4.62 15.08 11.72
N PRO A 41 4.48 15.06 13.06
CA PRO A 41 5.61 15.24 13.96
C PRO A 41 6.61 14.08 13.82
N ILE A 42 7.90 14.42 13.69
CA ILE A 42 9.02 13.47 13.73
C ILE A 42 9.09 12.87 15.14
N ALA A 43 9.13 11.55 15.21
CA ALA A 43 9.11 10.85 16.48
C ALA A 43 10.51 10.53 17.01
N VAL A 44 10.80 10.98 18.23
CA VAL A 44 12.05 10.72 18.93
C VAL A 44 11.77 9.76 20.09
N GLY A 45 12.24 8.53 19.98
CA GLY A 45 12.21 7.56 21.07
C GLY A 45 13.24 7.88 22.13
N ILE A 46 12.99 7.57 23.40
CA ILE A 46 13.99 7.63 24.46
C ILE A 46 14.23 6.24 25.06
N THR A 47 15.50 5.94 25.32
CA THR A 47 15.92 4.84 26.19
C THR A 47 17.11 5.29 27.02
N GLY A 48 17.23 4.82 28.26
CA GLY A 48 18.34 5.20 29.11
C GLY A 48 18.57 4.28 30.30
N HIS A 49 19.72 4.46 30.93
CA HIS A 49 20.08 3.78 32.17
C HIS A 49 19.15 4.16 33.34
N ARG A 50 18.85 3.18 34.20
CA ARG A 50 18.06 3.38 35.43
C ARG A 50 18.89 4.06 36.53
N PRO A 51 18.26 4.63 37.58
CA PRO A 51 18.94 5.43 38.60
C PRO A 51 20.10 4.71 39.30
N ALA A 52 20.01 3.39 39.49
CA ALA A 52 21.08 2.58 40.07
C ALA A 52 22.42 2.65 39.30
N ARG A 53 22.39 2.98 38.00
CA ARG A 53 23.56 3.15 37.14
C ARG A 53 23.94 4.61 36.91
N LEU A 54 23.11 5.55 37.37
CA LEU A 54 23.36 6.99 37.31
C LEU A 54 23.85 7.53 38.67
N SER A 55 24.16 6.66 39.63
CA SER A 55 24.52 7.05 41.00
C SER A 55 25.81 7.86 41.12
N GLY A 56 26.67 7.83 40.09
CA GLY A 56 27.87 8.66 39.97
C GLY A 56 27.75 9.82 38.99
N VAL A 57 26.62 9.94 38.28
CA VAL A 57 26.37 10.97 37.26
C VAL A 57 25.73 12.19 37.93
N ASP A 58 26.23 13.38 37.64
CA ASP A 58 25.56 14.62 38.06
C ASP A 58 24.23 14.79 37.29
N PRO A 59 23.07 14.75 37.97
CA PRO A 59 21.76 14.88 37.31
C PRO A 59 21.56 16.22 36.62
N VAL A 60 22.19 17.31 37.09
CA VAL A 60 22.08 18.64 36.47
C VAL A 60 22.82 18.66 35.14
N MET A 61 24.04 18.11 35.13
CA MET A 61 24.80 17.93 33.90
C MET A 61 24.02 17.07 32.90
N LEU A 62 23.51 15.92 33.34
CA LEU A 62 22.82 14.98 32.44
C LEU A 62 21.60 15.65 31.82
N ARG A 63 20.85 16.40 32.63
CA ARG A 63 19.73 17.20 32.16
C ARG A 63 20.14 18.20 31.09
N ALA A 64 21.20 18.99 31.33
CA ALA A 64 21.68 19.97 30.38
C ALA A 64 22.08 19.34 29.02
N ARG A 65 22.63 18.13 29.04
CA ARG A 65 22.98 17.41 27.81
C ARG A 65 21.78 16.85 27.05
N ILE A 66 20.77 16.36 27.77
CA ILE A 66 19.50 15.96 27.17
C ILE A 66 18.85 17.18 26.51
N ASP A 67 18.79 18.32 27.22
CA ASP A 67 18.24 19.58 26.70
C ASP A 67 18.99 20.02 25.43
N ALA A 68 20.32 19.99 25.44
CA ALA A 68 21.14 20.34 24.29
C ALA A 68 20.91 19.41 23.08
N ALA A 69 20.76 18.10 23.30
CA ALA A 69 20.53 17.14 22.22
C ALA A 69 19.13 17.31 21.58
N LEU A 70 18.09 17.53 22.39
CA LEU A 70 16.74 17.81 21.88
C LEU A 70 16.69 19.15 21.14
N ALA A 71 17.38 20.17 21.65
CA ALA A 71 17.52 21.45 20.96
C ALA A 71 18.26 21.31 19.62
N ALA A 72 19.31 20.50 19.54
CA ALA A 72 20.03 20.22 18.29
C ALA A 72 19.14 19.52 17.25
N LEU A 73 18.30 18.57 17.69
CA LEU A 73 17.30 17.92 16.82
C LEU A 73 16.29 18.94 16.28
N ALA A 74 15.74 19.80 17.14
CA ALA A 74 14.82 20.86 16.72
C ALA A 74 15.48 21.85 15.74
N ALA A 75 16.72 22.26 16.02
CA ALA A 75 17.47 23.19 15.17
C ALA A 75 17.78 22.61 13.78
N ALA A 76 17.97 21.29 13.68
CA ALA A 76 18.22 20.61 12.41
C ALA A 76 16.98 20.55 11.49
N ALA A 77 15.78 20.75 12.04
CA ALA A 77 14.52 20.79 11.29
C ALA A 77 13.56 21.86 11.87
N PRO A 78 13.85 23.15 11.68
CA PRO A 78 13.18 24.24 12.39
C PRO A 78 11.69 24.41 12.04
N ASN A 79 11.25 23.87 10.90
CA ASN A 79 9.86 23.91 10.46
C ASN A 79 9.09 22.61 10.77
N ASP A 80 9.77 21.59 11.26
CA ASP A 80 9.16 20.31 11.60
C ASP A 80 8.72 20.29 13.06
N ARG A 81 7.63 19.57 13.31
CA ARG A 81 7.17 19.29 14.67
C ARG A 81 7.85 18.02 15.18
N PHE A 82 7.95 17.91 16.50
CA PHE A 82 8.52 16.75 17.16
C PHE A 82 7.57 16.17 18.21
N ARG A 83 7.72 14.86 18.42
CA ARG A 83 7.10 14.15 19.54
C ARG A 83 8.14 13.26 20.21
N LEU A 84 8.13 13.19 21.53
CA LEU A 84 8.91 12.24 22.30
C LEU A 84 8.07 10.99 22.58
N VAL A 85 8.67 9.80 22.45
CA VAL A 85 8.04 8.53 22.83
C VAL A 85 8.92 7.81 23.84
N GLY A 86 8.40 7.51 25.03
CA GLY A 86 9.20 6.90 26.10
C GLY A 86 8.36 6.08 27.08
N SER A 87 9.00 5.46 28.06
CA SER A 87 8.30 4.65 29.08
C SER A 87 8.12 5.38 30.42
N LEU A 88 8.61 6.63 30.52
CA LEU A 88 8.66 7.41 31.76
C LEU A 88 9.36 6.66 32.91
N ALA A 89 10.37 5.86 32.58
CA ALA A 89 11.21 5.23 33.59
C ALA A 89 11.95 6.30 34.41
N GLU A 90 12.15 6.03 35.70
CA GLU A 90 12.85 6.96 36.57
C GLU A 90 14.26 7.29 36.04
N GLY A 91 14.62 8.58 36.02
CA GLY A 91 15.94 9.06 35.58
C GLY A 91 15.88 9.67 34.18
N ALA A 92 16.64 9.09 33.24
CA ALA A 92 16.82 9.62 31.89
C ALA A 92 15.51 9.82 31.12
N ASP A 93 14.59 8.86 31.18
CA ASP A 93 13.29 8.91 30.48
C ASP A 93 12.44 10.08 30.97
N THR A 94 12.30 10.25 32.30
CA THR A 94 11.56 11.39 32.89
C THR A 94 12.23 12.73 32.60
N MET A 95 13.57 12.79 32.60
CA MET A 95 14.30 14.00 32.23
C MET A 95 14.06 14.35 30.75
N ALA A 96 14.12 13.39 29.83
CA ALA A 96 13.81 13.64 28.43
C ALA A 96 12.36 14.10 28.22
N ALA A 97 11.40 13.52 28.93
CA ALA A 97 10.00 13.92 28.87
C ALA A 97 9.79 15.38 29.30
N ASP A 98 10.34 15.77 30.46
CA ASP A 98 10.25 17.14 30.96
C ASP A 98 10.97 18.14 30.02
N ALA A 99 12.04 17.71 29.34
CA ALA A 99 12.78 18.52 28.36
C ALA A 99 11.98 18.73 27.07
N ALA A 100 11.37 17.66 26.56
CA ALA A 100 10.50 17.71 25.39
C ALA A 100 9.28 18.60 25.65
N LEU A 101 8.64 18.49 26.81
CA LEU A 101 7.51 19.37 27.19
C LEU A 101 7.93 20.84 27.27
N ALA A 102 9.11 21.15 27.80
CA ALA A 102 9.63 22.52 27.85
C ALA A 102 9.89 23.12 26.46
N LEU A 103 10.22 22.27 25.47
CA LEU A 103 10.35 22.65 24.06
C LEU A 103 9.01 22.69 23.31
N GLY A 104 7.88 22.43 23.98
CA GLY A 104 6.56 22.37 23.37
C GLY A 104 6.30 21.13 22.52
N TRP A 105 7.11 20.08 22.68
CA TRP A 105 6.91 18.81 21.98
C TRP A 105 5.75 18.03 22.59
N GLN A 106 5.10 17.23 21.76
CA GLN A 106 4.16 16.22 22.25
C GLN A 106 4.93 15.10 22.97
N VAL A 107 4.39 14.56 24.06
CA VAL A 107 4.92 13.35 24.72
C VAL A 107 3.89 12.22 24.60
N ASP A 108 4.32 11.07 24.07
CA ASP A 108 3.57 9.83 24.06
C ASP A 108 4.25 8.81 25.00
N THR A 109 3.46 8.04 25.75
CA THR A 109 3.98 7.15 26.79
C THR A 109 3.59 5.70 26.55
N VAL A 110 4.56 4.80 26.60
CA VAL A 110 4.36 3.35 26.56
C VAL A 110 4.66 2.77 27.94
N LEU A 111 3.65 2.36 28.67
CA LEU A 111 3.83 1.73 29.97
C LEU A 111 4.01 0.22 29.82
N PRO A 112 5.02 -0.39 30.47
CA PRO A 112 5.25 -1.83 30.40
C PRO A 112 4.15 -2.64 31.12
N PHE A 113 3.41 -2.02 32.05
CA PHE A 113 2.31 -2.60 32.80
C PHE A 113 1.11 -1.65 32.80
N ALA A 114 -0.01 -2.07 33.38
CA ALA A 114 -1.10 -1.17 33.72
C ALA A 114 -0.61 -0.04 34.63
N ARG A 115 -1.19 1.17 34.48
CA ARG A 115 -0.73 2.38 35.19
C ARG A 115 -0.59 2.21 36.70
N ASP A 116 -1.53 1.50 37.31
CA ASP A 116 -1.62 1.27 38.75
C ASP A 116 -0.59 0.25 39.25
N GLU A 117 -0.23 -0.70 38.40
CA GLU A 117 0.86 -1.64 38.67
C GLU A 117 2.22 -0.98 38.48
N TYR A 118 2.38 -0.17 37.42
CA TYR A 118 3.64 0.51 37.12
C TYR A 118 4.00 1.55 38.18
N ALA A 119 3.00 2.27 38.71
CA ALA A 119 3.21 3.24 39.79
C ALA A 119 3.86 2.63 41.05
N ARG A 120 3.73 1.30 41.27
CA ARG A 120 4.35 0.60 42.40
C ARG A 120 5.87 0.48 42.29
N ASP A 121 6.44 0.69 41.10
CA ASP A 121 7.90 0.73 40.91
C ASP A 121 8.52 2.03 41.45
N PHE A 122 7.70 3.01 41.85
CA PHE A 122 8.15 4.33 42.30
C PHE A 122 7.80 4.53 43.78
N ALA A 123 8.76 5.01 44.56
CA ALA A 123 8.58 5.25 45.99
C ALA A 123 8.18 6.69 46.31
N GLY A 124 7.26 6.87 47.26
CA GLY A 124 6.89 8.18 47.83
C GLY A 124 6.33 9.15 46.79
N ALA A 125 6.81 10.40 46.81
CA ALA A 125 6.34 11.48 45.92
C ALA A 125 6.51 11.16 44.42
N LYS A 126 7.49 10.31 44.06
CA LYS A 126 7.79 9.96 42.66
C LYS A 126 6.64 9.22 41.98
N ALA A 127 5.86 8.44 42.72
CA ALA A 127 4.67 7.78 42.16
C ALA A 127 3.61 8.81 41.76
N SER A 128 3.37 9.82 42.59
CA SER A 128 2.44 10.91 42.27
C SER A 128 2.92 11.76 41.09
N GLU A 129 4.22 12.04 41.03
CA GLU A 129 4.83 12.76 39.90
C GLU A 129 4.73 11.98 38.58
N LEU A 130 4.90 10.65 38.61
CA LEU A 130 4.68 9.81 37.44
C LEU A 130 3.25 9.94 36.92
N ILE A 131 2.25 9.90 37.81
CA ILE A 131 0.85 10.07 37.40
C ILE A 131 0.61 11.44 36.77
N VAL A 132 1.23 12.50 37.31
CA VAL A 132 1.17 13.84 36.70
C VAL A 132 1.74 13.81 35.28
N ARG A 133 2.90 13.19 35.08
CA ARG A 133 3.52 13.06 33.74
C ARG A 133 2.67 12.22 32.78
N ILE A 134 2.12 11.10 33.24
CA ILE A 134 1.19 10.27 32.45
C ILE A 134 -0.03 11.09 31.99
N ASN A 135 -0.57 11.96 32.85
CA ASN A 135 -1.70 12.82 32.50
C ASN A 135 -1.32 13.99 31.56
N GLN A 136 -0.04 14.35 31.48
CA GLN A 136 0.49 15.33 30.52
C GLN A 136 0.77 14.70 29.15
N SER A 137 0.94 13.38 29.08
CA SER A 137 1.13 12.66 27.81
C SER A 137 -0.11 12.73 26.93
N ALA A 138 0.09 12.99 25.64
CA ALA A 138 -0.98 13.07 24.66
C ALA A 138 -1.61 11.71 24.35
N ASN A 139 -0.79 10.64 24.34
CA ASN A 139 -1.25 9.26 24.21
C ASN A 139 -0.55 8.37 25.23
N VAL A 140 -1.29 7.45 25.84
CA VAL A 140 -0.75 6.48 26.82
C VAL A 140 -1.17 5.08 26.42
N LEU A 141 -0.20 4.22 26.09
CA LEU A 141 -0.42 2.81 25.82
C LEU A 141 0.04 1.98 27.02
N GLU A 142 -0.89 1.29 27.67
CA GLU A 142 -0.59 0.40 28.80
C GLU A 142 -0.53 -1.04 28.30
N LEU A 143 0.66 -1.64 28.33
CA LEU A 143 0.90 -2.99 27.83
C LEU A 143 0.49 -4.06 28.86
N PRO A 144 0.18 -5.30 28.41
CA PRO A 144 -0.21 -6.39 29.29
C PRO A 144 1.01 -7.06 29.93
N GLY A 145 1.87 -6.27 30.59
CA GLY A 145 2.98 -6.78 31.39
C GLY A 145 2.48 -7.57 32.59
N ARG A 146 3.24 -8.61 32.98
CA ARG A 146 2.98 -9.41 34.18
C ARG A 146 4.26 -9.59 34.98
N ARG A 147 4.13 -9.92 36.27
CA ARG A 147 5.24 -10.15 37.21
C ARG A 147 5.16 -11.49 37.93
N ASP A 148 4.23 -12.33 37.50
CA ASP A 148 3.90 -13.62 38.10
C ASP A 148 5.01 -14.67 37.92
N GLU A 149 5.80 -14.56 36.84
CA GLU A 149 6.87 -15.51 36.54
C GLU A 149 8.28 -14.87 36.56
N PRO A 150 9.33 -15.64 36.91
CA PRO A 150 10.71 -15.18 36.80
C PRO A 150 11.03 -14.67 35.39
N GLY A 151 11.48 -13.41 35.30
CA GLY A 151 11.81 -12.77 34.02
C GLY A 151 10.62 -12.13 33.28
N ALA A 152 9.38 -12.32 33.72
CA ALA A 152 8.19 -11.72 33.10
C ALA A 152 8.25 -10.17 33.13
N ALA A 153 8.74 -9.60 34.23
CA ALA A 153 8.93 -8.17 34.34
C ALA A 153 9.95 -7.64 33.30
N ALA A 154 11.08 -8.34 33.12
CA ALA A 154 12.08 -7.95 32.13
C ALA A 154 11.54 -8.04 30.69
N ALA A 155 10.72 -9.06 30.39
CA ALA A 155 10.03 -9.18 29.12
C ALA A 155 9.01 -8.05 28.90
N ALA A 156 8.31 -7.59 29.94
CA ALA A 156 7.40 -6.45 29.85
C ALA A 156 8.13 -5.14 29.51
N TYR A 157 9.28 -4.88 30.14
CA TYR A 157 10.13 -3.73 29.81
C TYR A 157 10.72 -3.80 28.40
N GLU A 158 11.20 -4.97 27.98
CA GLU A 158 11.65 -5.21 26.59
C GLU A 158 10.53 -4.92 25.58
N ARG A 159 9.30 -5.39 25.87
CA ARG A 159 8.13 -5.16 25.02
C ARG A 159 7.81 -3.67 24.89
N ALA A 160 7.85 -2.91 25.99
CA ALA A 160 7.68 -1.47 25.97
C ALA A 160 8.75 -0.79 25.10
N GLY A 161 10.02 -1.15 25.29
CA GLY A 161 11.12 -0.65 24.47
C GLY A 161 10.93 -0.93 22.98
N ARG A 162 10.47 -2.13 22.60
CA ARG A 162 10.17 -2.47 21.20
C ARG A 162 9.01 -1.68 20.60
N VAL A 163 8.03 -1.29 21.40
CA VAL A 163 6.94 -0.41 20.94
C VAL A 163 7.46 1.02 20.77
N VAL A 164 8.33 1.50 21.68
CA VAL A 164 9.03 2.79 21.51
C VAL A 164 9.80 2.79 20.19
N LEU A 165 10.54 1.73 19.86
CA LEU A 165 11.27 1.62 18.59
C LEU A 165 10.33 1.72 17.37
N THR A 166 9.21 0.98 17.36
CA THR A 166 8.26 1.02 16.22
C THR A 166 7.48 2.33 16.10
N GLN A 167 7.54 3.18 17.12
CA GLN A 167 6.94 4.51 17.14
C GLN A 167 7.94 5.62 16.84
N SER A 168 9.23 5.30 16.66
CA SER A 168 10.33 6.26 16.58
C SER A 168 10.94 6.37 15.20
N ASP A 169 11.13 7.61 14.74
CA ASP A 169 11.98 7.93 13.59
C ASP A 169 13.45 8.01 13.97
N ILE A 170 13.75 8.38 15.22
CA ILE A 170 15.10 8.52 15.77
C ILE A 170 15.05 8.00 17.21
N LEU A 171 16.07 7.29 17.67
CA LEU A 171 16.22 6.91 19.06
C LEU A 171 17.26 7.81 19.75
N LEU A 172 16.89 8.50 20.80
CA LEU A 172 17.81 9.10 21.77
C LEU A 172 18.16 8.06 22.83
N ALA A 173 19.43 7.73 22.97
CA ALA A 173 19.92 6.71 23.88
C ALA A 173 20.89 7.31 24.91
N ILE A 174 20.51 7.27 26.19
CA ILE A 174 21.39 7.65 27.31
C ILE A 174 22.13 6.40 27.75
N TRP A 175 23.29 6.16 27.14
CA TRP A 175 23.99 4.88 27.17
C TRP A 175 25.52 5.05 27.14
N ASP A 176 26.21 4.28 27.98
CA ASP A 176 27.66 4.26 28.20
C ASP A 176 28.44 3.46 27.13
N GLY A 177 27.78 2.93 26.10
CA GLY A 177 28.45 2.15 25.05
C GLY A 177 28.76 0.69 25.43
N GLU A 178 28.42 0.28 26.65
CA GLU A 178 28.72 -1.06 27.17
C GLU A 178 27.69 -2.12 26.74
N PRO A 179 28.10 -3.39 26.54
CA PRO A 179 27.19 -4.47 26.14
C PRO A 179 26.01 -4.69 27.12
N ALA A 180 24.91 -5.25 26.61
CA ALA A 180 23.75 -5.59 27.42
C ALA A 180 24.09 -6.60 28.52
N ARG A 181 23.77 -6.27 29.77
CA ARG A 181 23.99 -7.15 30.96
C ARG A 181 22.71 -7.84 31.44
N GLY A 182 21.63 -7.73 30.68
CA GLY A 182 20.31 -8.29 30.98
C GLY A 182 19.26 -7.95 29.92
N ARG A 183 18.12 -8.64 29.97
CA ARG A 183 17.00 -8.49 29.02
C ARG A 183 16.24 -7.18 29.26
N GLY A 184 15.90 -6.47 28.18
CA GLY A 184 15.13 -5.21 28.22
C GLY A 184 15.92 -3.98 28.67
N GLY A 185 17.26 -4.04 28.66
CA GLY A 185 18.12 -2.89 28.97
C GLY A 185 18.38 -1.97 27.77
N ALA A 186 18.87 -0.76 28.03
CA ALA A 186 19.15 0.27 27.00
C ALA A 186 20.04 -0.25 25.85
N ALA A 187 21.10 -1.01 26.17
CA ALA A 187 21.99 -1.60 25.16
C ALA A 187 21.28 -2.55 24.19
N GLN A 188 20.30 -3.34 24.66
CA GLN A 188 19.50 -4.20 23.77
C GLN A 188 18.63 -3.37 22.84
N ILE A 189 17.98 -2.32 23.37
CA ILE A 189 17.12 -1.44 22.57
C ILE A 189 17.94 -0.67 21.52
N VAL A 190 19.16 -0.24 21.85
CA VAL A 190 20.09 0.36 20.88
C VAL A 190 20.49 -0.64 19.79
N ALA A 191 20.84 -1.87 20.17
CA ALA A 191 21.19 -2.91 19.19
C ALA A 191 20.02 -3.24 18.25
N GLU A 192 18.81 -3.37 18.78
CA GLU A 192 17.59 -3.57 17.97
C GLU A 192 17.30 -2.36 17.08
N ALA A 193 17.50 -1.14 17.55
CA ALA A 193 17.34 0.07 16.75
C ALA A 193 18.29 0.09 15.54
N VAL A 194 19.58 -0.20 15.75
CA VAL A 194 20.56 -0.28 14.66
C VAL A 194 20.21 -1.39 13.67
N ALA A 195 19.86 -2.58 14.16
CA ALA A 195 19.46 -3.70 13.30
C ALA A 195 18.21 -3.37 12.46
N HIS A 196 17.31 -2.54 12.99
CA HIS A 196 16.11 -2.05 12.29
C HIS A 196 16.35 -0.75 11.50
N SER A 197 17.60 -0.30 11.33
CA SER A 197 17.96 0.93 10.61
C SER A 197 17.28 2.18 11.17
N ILE A 198 17.08 2.23 12.48
CA ILE A 198 16.64 3.42 13.21
C ILE A 198 17.90 4.21 13.59
N PRO A 199 18.05 5.47 13.15
CA PRO A 199 19.14 6.33 13.58
C PRO A 199 19.15 6.49 15.11
N VAL A 200 20.32 6.34 15.73
CA VAL A 200 20.47 6.45 17.20
C VAL A 200 21.40 7.59 17.56
N VAL A 201 20.92 8.56 18.33
CA VAL A 201 21.74 9.59 18.96
C VAL A 201 22.14 9.09 20.35
N VAL A 202 23.42 8.80 20.54
CA VAL A 202 23.97 8.26 21.80
C VAL A 202 24.55 9.39 22.64
N LEU A 203 24.10 9.50 23.89
CA LEU A 203 24.67 10.36 24.92
C LEU A 203 25.26 9.50 26.04
N ASP A 204 26.57 9.61 26.25
CA ASP A 204 27.26 8.97 27.37
C ASP A 204 26.78 9.60 28.70
N PRO A 205 26.34 8.87 29.73
CA PRO A 205 25.81 9.48 30.95
C PRO A 205 26.81 10.39 31.68
N ASP A 206 28.10 10.04 31.69
CA ASP A 206 29.15 10.69 32.50
C ASP A 206 29.84 11.86 31.77
N ALA A 207 29.40 12.19 30.55
CA ALA A 207 30.06 13.20 29.70
C ALA A 207 31.52 12.93 29.35
N SER A 208 31.94 11.67 29.48
CA SER A 208 33.27 11.22 29.04
C SER A 208 33.45 11.29 27.52
N ARG A 209 32.34 11.19 26.77
CA ARG A 209 32.31 11.18 25.30
C ARG A 209 31.32 12.19 24.75
N SER A 210 31.71 12.81 23.63
CA SER A 210 30.83 13.65 22.81
C SER A 210 29.65 12.84 22.27
N PRO A 211 28.48 13.48 22.03
CA PRO A 211 27.34 12.83 21.39
C PRO A 211 27.71 12.20 20.04
N VAL A 212 27.19 11.01 19.77
CA VAL A 212 27.46 10.27 18.51
C VAL A 212 26.13 9.91 17.83
N LEU A 213 26.07 10.07 16.51
CA LEU A 213 24.99 9.57 15.67
C LEU A 213 25.39 8.21 15.08
N LEU A 214 24.67 7.14 15.42
CA LEU A 214 24.78 5.83 14.78
C LEU A 214 23.73 5.75 13.67
N TRP A 215 24.17 5.75 12.41
CA TRP A 215 23.25 5.75 11.29
C TRP A 215 23.86 5.21 9.99
N SER A 216 23.35 4.08 9.50
CA SER A 216 23.73 3.46 8.22
C SER A 216 23.63 4.40 7.02
N GLY A 217 22.75 5.42 7.11
CA GLY A 217 22.56 6.40 6.06
C GLY A 217 23.73 7.36 5.84
N LEU A 218 24.73 7.34 6.73
CA LEU A 218 26.00 8.06 6.56
C LEU A 218 26.90 7.40 5.52
N ASN A 219 26.79 6.09 5.32
CA ASN A 219 27.55 5.36 4.31
C ASN A 219 27.12 5.75 2.89
N ASP A 220 28.08 5.71 1.96
CA ASP A 220 27.83 5.94 0.54
C ASP A 220 27.10 4.76 -0.12
N HIS A 221 27.23 3.56 0.46
CA HIS A 221 26.68 2.31 -0.05
C HIS A 221 25.95 1.52 1.04
N ASP A 222 24.96 0.74 0.62
CA ASP A 222 24.23 -0.15 1.52
C ASP A 222 25.06 -1.40 1.84
N ALA A 223 25.55 -1.49 3.09
CA ALA A 223 26.30 -2.64 3.57
C ALA A 223 25.38 -3.79 4.06
N GLY A 224 24.06 -3.63 3.99
CA GLY A 224 23.09 -4.60 4.52
C GLY A 224 22.82 -4.39 6.02
N PRO A 225 22.40 -5.46 6.75
CA PRO A 225 22.17 -5.37 8.19
C PRO A 225 23.45 -5.03 8.94
N GLU A 226 23.41 -3.94 9.71
CA GLU A 226 24.53 -3.49 10.54
C GLU A 226 24.28 -3.78 12.02
N ALA A 227 25.37 -3.87 12.78
CA ALA A 227 25.38 -4.02 14.22
C ALA A 227 26.01 -2.77 14.86
N VAL A 228 25.95 -2.63 16.18
CA VAL A 228 26.39 -1.42 16.90
C VAL A 228 27.89 -1.12 16.72
N ASP A 229 28.68 -2.16 16.50
CA ASP A 229 30.11 -2.11 16.22
C ASP A 229 30.43 -1.78 14.76
N SER A 230 29.56 -2.12 13.80
CA SER A 230 29.78 -1.92 12.36
C SER A 230 29.04 -0.71 11.76
N VAL A 231 27.97 -0.23 12.40
CA VAL A 231 27.18 0.91 11.93
C VAL A 231 28.02 2.19 11.86
N ALA A 232 27.82 2.96 10.79
CA ALA A 232 28.51 4.23 10.61
C ALA A 232 28.23 5.22 11.74
N ARG A 233 29.27 5.97 12.12
CA ARG A 233 29.26 6.92 13.24
C ARG A 233 29.51 8.34 12.74
N GLY A 234 28.61 9.25 13.08
CA GLY A 234 28.68 10.68 12.78
C GLY A 234 28.52 11.54 14.03
N GLY A 235 28.53 12.86 13.83
CA GLY A 235 28.31 13.85 14.88
C GLY A 235 26.88 14.38 14.88
N LEU A 236 26.58 15.34 15.77
CA LEU A 236 25.31 16.08 15.71
C LEU A 236 25.24 17.00 14.48
N ASP A 237 26.38 17.34 13.87
CA ASP A 237 26.45 18.14 12.63
C ASP A 237 25.85 17.40 11.41
N ASP A 238 25.68 16.07 11.50
CA ASP A 238 25.04 15.25 10.47
C ASP A 238 23.50 15.23 10.56
N LEU A 239 22.91 15.80 11.62
CA LEU A 239 21.47 15.82 11.82
C LEU A 239 20.69 16.46 10.66
N PRO A 240 21.11 17.58 10.02
CA PRO A 240 20.39 18.14 8.88
C PRO A 240 20.24 17.17 7.70
N ARG A 241 21.26 16.33 7.45
CA ARG A 241 21.21 15.28 6.41
C ARG A 241 20.18 14.21 6.77
N LEU A 242 20.12 13.82 8.05
CA LEU A 242 19.11 12.90 8.55
C LEU A 242 17.69 13.47 8.42
N MET A 243 17.48 14.72 8.84
CA MET A 243 16.18 15.38 8.80
C MET A 243 15.65 15.51 7.37
N THR A 244 16.52 15.82 6.40
CA THR A 244 16.15 15.86 4.97
C THR A 244 15.58 14.53 4.47
N ARG A 245 16.08 13.38 4.98
CA ARG A 245 15.54 12.05 4.63
C ARG A 245 14.25 11.70 5.36
N LEU A 246 14.04 12.28 6.55
CA LEU A 246 12.86 12.09 7.37
C LEU A 246 11.72 13.06 7.03
N ALA A 247 12.00 14.13 6.29
CA ALA A 247 11.03 15.15 5.91
C ALA A 247 9.80 14.54 5.20
N SER A 248 8.62 14.96 5.64
CA SER A 248 7.32 14.49 5.15
C SER A 248 6.90 15.16 3.83
N ILE A 249 7.44 16.34 3.51
CA ILE A 249 7.03 17.16 2.37
C ILE A 249 8.13 17.16 1.29
N PRO A 250 7.85 16.74 0.04
CA PRO A 250 8.79 16.95 -1.04
C PRO A 250 8.93 18.45 -1.31
N PRO A 251 10.16 18.98 -1.48
CA PRO A 251 10.35 20.36 -1.89
C PRO A 251 9.80 20.50 -3.32
N ASN A 252 8.76 21.33 -3.48
CA ASN A 252 8.12 21.80 -4.72
C ASN A 252 7.13 20.85 -5.46
N GLY A 253 6.09 21.50 -6.00
CA GLY A 253 4.89 20.95 -6.68
C GLY A 253 5.06 20.14 -7.96
N GLU A 254 6.06 19.25 -8.04
CA GLU A 254 6.17 18.25 -9.11
C GLU A 254 5.05 17.19 -9.05
N ALA A 255 4.63 16.81 -7.84
CA ALA A 255 3.51 15.88 -7.63
C ALA A 255 2.16 16.42 -8.16
N GLU A 256 1.96 17.74 -8.12
CA GLU A 256 0.71 18.37 -8.59
C GLU A 256 0.58 18.38 -10.12
N LYS A 257 1.68 18.58 -10.85
CA LYS A 257 1.66 18.57 -12.33
C LYS A 257 1.29 17.19 -12.87
N GLY A 258 1.78 16.12 -12.25
CA GLY A 258 1.38 14.75 -12.55
C GLY A 258 -0.09 14.47 -12.21
N ARG A 259 -0.60 14.93 -11.06
CA ARG A 259 -2.02 14.76 -10.69
C ARG A 259 -3.00 15.37 -11.69
N ARG A 260 -2.72 16.59 -12.20
CA ARG A 260 -3.63 17.32 -13.10
C ARG A 260 -3.83 16.67 -14.47
N SER A 261 -2.84 15.96 -15.04
CA SER A 261 -3.00 15.35 -16.38
C SER A 261 -3.90 14.10 -16.36
N TRP A 262 -3.87 13.32 -15.29
CA TRP A 262 -4.63 12.07 -15.15
C TRP A 262 -6.13 12.29 -14.93
N ILE A 263 -6.49 13.38 -14.24
CA ILE A 263 -7.89 13.76 -13.97
C ILE A 263 -8.68 14.02 -15.26
N ARG A 264 -8.03 14.19 -16.43
CA ARG A 264 -8.70 14.48 -17.71
C ARG A 264 -8.82 13.28 -18.66
N THR A 265 -8.47 12.06 -18.25
CA THR A 265 -8.53 10.90 -19.15
C THR A 265 -9.97 10.58 -19.57
N PRO A 266 -10.29 10.52 -20.88
CA PRO A 266 -11.62 10.16 -21.37
C PRO A 266 -12.03 8.74 -20.95
N PRO A 267 -13.30 8.51 -20.56
CA PRO A 267 -13.78 7.21 -20.09
C PRO A 267 -13.71 6.11 -21.17
N LEU A 268 -13.71 6.48 -22.44
CA LEU A 268 -13.63 5.56 -23.58
C LEU A 268 -12.38 4.66 -23.56
N PHE A 269 -11.25 5.14 -23.01
CA PHE A 269 -10.02 4.35 -22.91
C PHE A 269 -10.10 3.24 -21.86
N ALA A 270 -11.13 3.19 -21.02
CA ALA A 270 -11.26 2.21 -19.95
C ALA A 270 -12.17 1.03 -20.31
N ILE A 271 -12.72 0.97 -21.53
CA ILE A 271 -13.84 0.06 -21.86
C ILE A 271 -13.37 -1.28 -22.45
N ALA A 272 -12.24 -1.31 -23.16
CA ALA A 272 -11.81 -2.48 -23.92
C ALA A 272 -11.56 -3.72 -23.05
N TYR A 273 -10.98 -3.57 -21.85
CA TYR A 273 -10.75 -4.71 -20.96
C TYR A 273 -12.06 -5.27 -20.34
N PRO A 274 -12.98 -4.44 -19.80
CA PRO A 274 -14.32 -4.91 -19.43
C PRO A 274 -15.09 -5.61 -20.56
N LEU A 275 -14.97 -5.13 -21.80
CA LEU A 275 -15.56 -5.78 -22.97
C LEU A 275 -14.90 -7.14 -23.22
N LEU A 276 -13.58 -7.24 -23.16
CA LEU A 276 -12.87 -8.52 -23.28
C LEU A 276 -13.39 -9.55 -22.26
N LEU A 277 -13.56 -9.13 -20.99
CA LEU A 277 -14.14 -9.99 -19.95
C LEU A 277 -15.58 -10.43 -20.27
N ALA A 278 -16.38 -9.56 -20.89
CA ALA A 278 -17.75 -9.86 -21.27
C ALA A 278 -17.82 -10.79 -22.48
N CYS A 279 -17.06 -10.51 -23.54
CA CYS A 279 -16.98 -11.32 -24.76
C CYS A 279 -16.42 -12.72 -24.46
N THR A 280 -15.42 -12.81 -23.58
CA THR A 280 -14.92 -14.10 -23.11
C THR A 280 -15.85 -14.74 -22.08
N GLY A 281 -16.93 -14.10 -21.63
CA GLY A 281 -17.91 -14.63 -20.67
C GLY A 281 -17.37 -14.85 -19.26
N VAL A 282 -16.28 -14.16 -18.89
CA VAL A 282 -15.67 -14.21 -17.56
C VAL A 282 -16.42 -13.34 -16.56
N ARG A 283 -16.90 -12.16 -16.99
CA ARG A 283 -17.69 -11.23 -16.19
C ARG A 283 -18.61 -10.41 -17.10
N LYS A 284 -19.87 -10.21 -16.72
CA LYS A 284 -20.80 -9.32 -17.45
C LYS A 284 -20.31 -7.87 -17.41
N PHE A 285 -20.50 -7.14 -18.51
CA PHE A 285 -20.26 -5.70 -18.58
C PHE A 285 -21.26 -4.96 -17.67
N ARG A 286 -20.79 -3.93 -16.95
CA ARG A 286 -21.63 -3.11 -16.05
C ARG A 286 -21.47 -1.64 -16.39
N PHE A 287 -22.52 -0.83 -16.22
CA PHE A 287 -22.41 0.63 -16.34
C PHE A 287 -21.39 1.25 -15.38
N ALA A 288 -21.15 0.59 -14.24
CA ALA A 288 -20.09 0.98 -13.31
C ALA A 288 -18.68 0.92 -13.93
N ASP A 289 -18.44 0.09 -14.95
CA ASP A 289 -17.14 -0.02 -15.63
C ASP A 289 -16.80 1.25 -16.44
N VAL A 290 -17.79 2.06 -16.80
CA VAL A 290 -17.58 3.34 -17.51
C VAL A 290 -17.42 4.51 -16.51
N ARG A 291 -17.84 4.30 -15.26
CA ARG A 291 -17.74 5.30 -14.20
C ARG A 291 -16.41 5.18 -13.49
N ARG A 292 -15.97 6.28 -12.86
CA ARG A 292 -14.81 6.22 -11.98
C ARG A 292 -15.13 5.35 -10.77
N PRO A 293 -14.19 4.50 -10.32
CA PRO A 293 -14.30 3.81 -9.05
C PRO A 293 -14.58 4.82 -7.93
N CYS A 294 -15.55 4.47 -7.09
CA CYS A 294 -15.92 5.23 -5.91
C CYS A 294 -15.70 4.32 -4.70
N PRO A 295 -15.20 4.84 -3.57
CA PRO A 295 -14.99 4.02 -2.41
C PRO A 295 -16.30 3.40 -1.91
N THR A 296 -16.18 2.17 -1.41
CA THR A 296 -17.28 1.50 -0.73
C THR A 296 -17.55 2.25 0.56
N PRO A 297 -18.79 2.70 0.82
CA PRO A 297 -19.12 3.34 2.09
C PRO A 297 -18.77 2.39 3.24
N ARG A 298 -17.89 2.83 4.15
CA ARG A 298 -17.70 2.16 5.44
C ARG A 298 -18.80 2.63 6.38
N ALA A 299 -19.38 1.70 7.13
CA ALA A 299 -20.24 2.07 8.24
C ALA A 299 -19.41 2.89 9.24
N VAL A 300 -19.81 4.14 9.49
CA VAL A 300 -19.28 4.92 10.60
C VAL A 300 -19.84 4.24 11.86
N GLN A 301 -18.97 3.57 12.62
CA GLN A 301 -19.37 3.02 13.91
C GLN A 301 -19.34 4.12 14.99
N ASP A 302 -20.24 4.00 15.96
CA ASP A 302 -20.66 5.04 16.93
C ASP A 302 -19.54 5.78 17.69
N ALA A 303 -19.95 6.89 18.32
CA ALA A 303 -19.16 7.86 19.08
C ALA A 303 -18.33 7.31 20.28
N ALA A 304 -18.37 6.01 20.58
CA ALA A 304 -17.56 5.36 21.62
C ALA A 304 -16.19 4.88 21.12
N ALA A 305 -15.80 5.21 19.89
CA ALA A 305 -14.55 4.78 19.26
C ALA A 305 -13.32 5.34 20.01
N THR A 306 -12.28 4.49 20.19
CA THR A 306 -10.99 4.91 20.76
C THR A 306 -10.34 6.02 19.93
N THR A 307 -9.47 6.84 20.55
CA THR A 307 -8.74 7.92 19.87
C THR A 307 -7.96 7.43 18.65
N LEU A 308 -7.44 6.20 18.70
CA LEU A 308 -6.77 5.59 17.55
C LEU A 308 -7.76 5.35 16.40
N ARG A 309 -8.91 4.75 16.70
CA ARG A 309 -9.91 4.42 15.69
C ARG A 309 -10.45 5.65 14.99
N MET A 310 -10.69 6.75 15.71
CA MET A 310 -11.04 8.04 15.11
C MET A 310 -9.96 8.55 14.14
N ARG A 311 -8.67 8.41 14.49
CA ARG A 311 -7.55 8.77 13.60
C ARG A 311 -7.51 7.86 12.36
N ILE A 312 -7.72 6.55 12.51
CA ILE A 312 -7.77 5.61 11.39
C ILE A 312 -8.93 5.94 10.45
N ASP A 313 -10.14 6.11 10.99
CA ASP A 313 -11.35 6.39 10.22
C ASP A 313 -11.32 7.79 9.58
N GLY A 314 -10.72 8.78 10.24
CA GLY A 314 -10.65 10.16 9.76
C GLY A 314 -9.48 10.45 8.81
N LEU A 315 -8.33 9.77 8.97
CA LEU A 315 -7.10 10.07 8.22
C LEU A 315 -6.68 8.94 7.28
N LEU A 316 -6.68 7.70 7.76
CA LEU A 316 -6.12 6.56 7.02
C LEU A 316 -7.10 6.03 5.98
N TRP A 317 -8.31 5.67 6.39
CA TRP A 317 -9.29 5.06 5.51
C TRP A 317 -9.69 5.92 4.30
N PRO A 318 -9.91 7.24 4.44
CA PRO A 318 -10.19 8.09 3.28
C PRO A 318 -9.02 8.13 2.29
N ARG A 319 -7.77 8.04 2.77
CA ARG A 319 -6.60 8.01 1.90
C ARG A 319 -6.41 6.67 1.23
N PHE A 320 -6.63 5.57 1.96
CA PHE A 320 -6.67 4.22 1.41
C PHE A 320 -7.70 4.11 0.29
N ASP A 321 -8.92 4.60 0.53
CA ASP A 321 -10.03 4.58 -0.42
C ASP A 321 -9.70 5.30 -1.73
N ARG A 322 -9.05 6.46 -1.61
CA ARG A 322 -8.54 7.19 -2.76
C ARG A 322 -7.46 6.39 -3.48
N ALA A 323 -6.49 5.81 -2.76
CA ALA A 323 -5.43 5.00 -3.35
C ALA A 323 -6.01 3.81 -4.14
N ASP A 324 -6.95 3.08 -3.54
CA ASP A 324 -7.55 1.88 -4.14
C ASP A 324 -8.40 2.23 -5.38
N CYS A 325 -9.15 3.34 -5.34
CA CYS A 325 -9.90 3.84 -6.49
C CYS A 325 -8.97 4.30 -7.63
N GLU A 326 -7.90 5.03 -7.29
CA GLU A 326 -6.89 5.48 -8.25
C GLU A 326 -6.17 4.29 -8.90
N ALA A 327 -5.77 3.30 -8.09
CA ALA A 327 -5.16 2.06 -8.55
C ALA A 327 -6.10 1.27 -9.48
N SER A 328 -7.37 1.11 -9.10
CA SER A 328 -8.38 0.42 -9.90
C SER A 328 -8.60 1.08 -11.26
N LEU A 329 -8.71 2.41 -11.29
CA LEU A 329 -8.88 3.16 -12.54
C LEU A 329 -7.63 3.06 -13.42
N ALA A 330 -6.45 3.26 -12.85
CA ALA A 330 -5.18 3.19 -13.58
C ALA A 330 -4.96 1.77 -14.16
N ALA A 331 -5.29 0.73 -13.41
CA ALA A 331 -5.24 -0.65 -13.88
C ALA A 331 -6.20 -0.89 -15.06
N GLN A 332 -7.41 -0.35 -14.98
CA GLN A 332 -8.41 -0.50 -16.04
C GLN A 332 -8.01 0.25 -17.31
N LEU A 333 -7.46 1.45 -17.19
CA LEU A 333 -6.93 2.22 -18.31
C LEU A 333 -5.74 1.51 -18.95
N PHE A 334 -4.77 1.06 -18.16
CA PHE A 334 -3.60 0.32 -18.66
C PHE A 334 -4.02 -0.96 -19.41
N ARG A 335 -4.91 -1.77 -18.80
CA ARG A 335 -5.37 -3.01 -19.43
C ARG A 335 -6.18 -2.76 -20.70
N SER A 336 -7.07 -1.78 -20.66
CA SER A 336 -7.88 -1.44 -21.83
C SER A 336 -7.02 -0.86 -22.95
N ALA A 337 -5.96 -0.11 -22.64
CA ALA A 337 -5.05 0.43 -23.62
C ALA A 337 -4.38 -0.69 -24.43
N PHE A 338 -3.71 -1.66 -23.80
CA PHE A 338 -3.08 -2.74 -24.56
C PHE A 338 -4.10 -3.64 -25.27
N VAL A 339 -5.25 -3.92 -24.66
CA VAL A 339 -6.32 -4.70 -25.31
C VAL A 339 -6.82 -3.99 -26.57
N SER A 340 -7.07 -2.68 -26.47
CA SER A 340 -7.50 -1.89 -27.63
C SER A 340 -6.42 -1.82 -28.71
N SER A 341 -5.14 -1.71 -28.33
CA SER A 341 -4.04 -1.65 -29.29
C SER A 341 -3.91 -2.95 -30.09
N PHE A 342 -3.93 -4.11 -29.43
CA PHE A 342 -3.89 -5.40 -30.14
C PHE A 342 -5.14 -5.65 -30.98
N ALA A 343 -6.32 -5.27 -30.50
CA ALA A 343 -7.56 -5.40 -31.28
C ALA A 343 -7.57 -4.50 -32.52
N LEU A 344 -7.11 -3.24 -32.40
CA LEU A 344 -6.98 -2.31 -33.53
C LEU A 344 -5.90 -2.75 -34.52
N ALA A 345 -4.81 -3.38 -34.05
CA ALA A 345 -3.79 -3.92 -34.93
C ALA A 345 -4.33 -5.08 -35.78
N ALA A 346 -5.06 -6.02 -35.17
CA ALA A 346 -5.76 -7.07 -35.91
C ALA A 346 -6.80 -6.50 -36.88
N LEU A 347 -7.57 -5.48 -36.45
CA LEU A 347 -8.55 -4.81 -37.31
C LEU A 347 -7.88 -4.16 -38.53
N ALA A 348 -6.75 -3.47 -38.36
CA ALA A 348 -5.99 -2.85 -39.44
C ALA A 348 -5.57 -3.90 -40.50
N VAL A 349 -5.05 -5.05 -40.06
CA VAL A 349 -4.70 -6.16 -40.96
C VAL A 349 -5.92 -6.69 -41.71
N VAL A 350 -7.06 -6.88 -41.02
CA VAL A 350 -8.30 -7.35 -41.65
C VAL A 350 -8.83 -6.35 -42.69
N LEU A 351 -8.79 -5.05 -42.39
CA LEU A 351 -9.20 -3.99 -43.32
C LEU A 351 -8.31 -3.94 -44.57
N ALA A 352 -7.00 -4.07 -44.39
CA ALA A 352 -6.04 -4.13 -45.50
C ALA A 352 -6.31 -5.34 -46.41
N LEU A 353 -6.54 -6.52 -45.82
CA LEU A 353 -6.86 -7.74 -46.55
C LEU A 353 -8.21 -7.63 -47.30
N LEU A 354 -9.23 -7.02 -46.69
CA LEU A 354 -10.53 -6.81 -47.32
C LEU A 354 -10.45 -5.94 -48.59
N GLY A 355 -9.44 -5.05 -48.65
CA GLY A 355 -9.10 -4.24 -49.83
C GLY A 355 -8.83 -5.04 -51.11
N LEU A 356 -8.53 -6.34 -50.99
CA LEU A 356 -8.29 -7.23 -52.13
C LEU A 356 -9.59 -7.67 -52.84
N VAL A 357 -10.73 -7.65 -52.15
CA VAL A 357 -12.01 -8.18 -52.68
C VAL A 357 -13.05 -7.08 -52.94
N VAL A 358 -12.95 -5.94 -52.28
CA VAL A 358 -13.94 -4.87 -52.45
C VAL A 358 -13.73 -4.05 -53.74
N PRO A 359 -14.81 -3.47 -54.30
CA PRO A 359 -14.73 -2.56 -55.45
C PRO A 359 -13.78 -1.37 -55.19
N VAL A 360 -13.15 -0.88 -56.25
CA VAL A 360 -12.17 0.23 -56.20
C VAL A 360 -12.72 1.46 -55.48
N ALA A 361 -14.02 1.74 -55.61
CA ALA A 361 -14.68 2.86 -54.95
C ALA A 361 -14.63 2.81 -53.40
N VAL A 362 -14.54 1.63 -52.80
CA VAL A 362 -14.54 1.43 -51.34
C VAL A 362 -13.12 1.39 -50.76
N LYS A 363 -12.10 1.16 -51.60
CA LYS A 363 -10.70 1.05 -51.15
C LYS A 363 -10.20 2.27 -50.34
N PRO A 364 -10.52 3.53 -50.71
CA PRO A 364 -10.13 4.69 -49.90
C PRO A 364 -10.71 4.66 -48.48
N LEU A 365 -11.93 4.14 -48.31
CA LEU A 365 -12.57 4.04 -47.00
C LEU A 365 -11.88 2.99 -46.11
N LEU A 366 -11.49 1.85 -46.67
CA LEU A 366 -10.75 0.82 -45.94
C LEU A 366 -9.34 1.30 -45.55
N ALA A 367 -8.64 1.95 -46.48
CA ALA A 367 -7.32 2.55 -46.21
C ALA A 367 -7.41 3.66 -45.14
N ALA A 368 -8.47 4.48 -45.16
CA ALA A 368 -8.73 5.45 -44.12
C ALA A 368 -8.99 4.77 -42.76
N GLY A 369 -9.74 3.67 -42.73
CA GLY A 369 -9.99 2.89 -41.50
C GLY A 369 -8.73 2.25 -40.93
N GLU A 370 -7.85 1.72 -41.78
CA GLU A 370 -6.54 1.21 -41.40
C GLU A 370 -5.66 2.32 -40.79
N PHE A 371 -5.55 3.46 -41.48
CA PHE A 371 -4.81 4.63 -41.00
C PHE A 371 -5.36 5.13 -39.66
N VAL A 372 -6.68 5.23 -39.49
CA VAL A 372 -7.32 5.63 -38.24
C VAL A 372 -7.02 4.64 -37.12
N SER A 373 -7.00 3.33 -37.41
CA SER A 373 -6.67 2.30 -36.43
C SER A 373 -5.24 2.47 -35.92
N ILE A 374 -4.26 2.63 -36.83
CA ILE A 374 -2.85 2.86 -36.49
C ILE A 374 -2.67 4.19 -35.75
N ALA A 375 -3.27 5.28 -36.24
CA ALA A 375 -3.21 6.58 -35.59
C ALA A 375 -3.78 6.54 -34.16
N THR A 376 -4.86 5.77 -33.95
CA THR A 376 -5.47 5.58 -32.63
C THR A 376 -4.54 4.80 -31.70
N ILE A 377 -3.88 3.75 -32.18
CA ILE A 377 -2.88 3.00 -31.39
C ILE A 377 -1.77 3.95 -30.91
N LEU A 378 -1.21 4.74 -31.82
CA LEU A 378 -0.15 5.70 -31.50
C LEU A 378 -0.61 6.74 -30.47
N LEU A 379 -1.86 7.22 -30.59
CA LEU A 379 -2.44 8.18 -29.65
C LEU A 379 -2.66 7.57 -28.26
N VAL A 380 -3.20 6.36 -28.18
CA VAL A 380 -3.40 5.62 -26.92
C VAL A 380 -2.08 5.40 -26.20
N ILE A 381 -1.04 4.95 -26.92
CA ILE A 381 0.29 4.71 -26.34
C ILE A 381 0.94 6.02 -25.90
N ARG A 382 0.87 7.08 -26.71
CA ARG A 382 1.41 8.40 -26.36
C ARG A 382 0.73 8.98 -25.11
N TRP A 383 -0.59 8.88 -25.01
CA TRP A 383 -1.32 9.36 -23.85
C TRP A 383 -1.09 8.49 -22.61
N GLY A 384 -1.13 7.17 -22.76
CA GLY A 384 -0.90 6.23 -21.67
C GLY A 384 0.49 6.35 -21.05
N SER A 385 1.53 6.49 -21.89
CA SER A 385 2.91 6.70 -21.44
C SER A 385 3.09 8.06 -20.77
N ARG A 386 2.60 9.14 -21.38
CA ARG A 386 2.70 10.49 -20.78
C ARG A 386 1.90 10.64 -19.49
N ALA A 387 0.76 9.95 -19.37
CA ALA A 387 -0.03 9.94 -18.15
C ALA A 387 0.56 9.02 -17.08
N GLY A 388 1.43 8.06 -17.45
CA GLY A 388 2.04 7.10 -16.53
C GLY A 388 1.03 6.15 -15.90
N TRP A 389 0.04 5.66 -16.68
CA TRP A 389 -1.02 4.78 -16.12
C TRP A 389 -0.44 3.54 -15.45
N HIS A 390 0.62 2.99 -16.02
CA HIS A 390 1.30 1.81 -15.49
C HIS A 390 1.93 2.08 -14.12
N ASP A 391 2.83 3.06 -14.01
CA ASP A 391 3.50 3.38 -12.75
C ASP A 391 2.52 3.84 -11.67
N ARG A 392 1.47 4.60 -12.03
CA ARG A 392 0.44 5.00 -11.07
C ARG A 392 -0.33 3.83 -10.53
N TRP A 393 -0.70 2.87 -11.38
CA TRP A 393 -1.38 1.67 -10.93
C TRP A 393 -0.54 0.95 -9.88
N LEU A 394 0.75 0.74 -10.17
CA LEU A 394 1.66 0.05 -9.26
C LEU A 394 1.84 0.82 -7.94
N ASN A 395 2.18 2.11 -8.01
CA ASN A 395 2.45 2.92 -6.82
C ASN A 395 1.20 3.07 -5.93
N GLN A 396 0.03 3.34 -6.51
CA GLN A 396 -1.21 3.46 -5.72
C GLN A 396 -1.67 2.12 -5.16
N ARG A 397 -1.43 1.01 -5.87
CA ARG A 397 -1.72 -0.32 -5.33
C ARG A 397 -0.83 -0.64 -4.14
N THR A 398 0.49 -0.43 -4.25
CA THR A 398 1.43 -0.59 -3.14
C THR A 398 1.01 0.24 -1.93
N LEU A 399 0.71 1.54 -2.14
CA LEU A 399 0.26 2.39 -1.05
C LEU A 399 -1.04 1.91 -0.40
N ALA A 400 -2.03 1.48 -1.19
CA ALA A 400 -3.28 0.94 -0.65
C ALA A 400 -3.02 -0.28 0.24
N GLU A 401 -2.17 -1.21 -0.19
CA GLU A 401 -1.82 -2.40 0.59
C GLU A 401 -1.08 -2.03 1.89
N GLU A 402 -0.10 -1.13 1.82
CA GLU A 402 0.63 -0.66 3.00
C GLU A 402 -0.27 0.04 4.01
N LEU A 403 -1.22 0.88 3.56
CA LEU A 403 -2.19 1.53 4.43
C LEU A 403 -3.16 0.54 5.08
N ARG A 404 -3.58 -0.50 4.35
CA ARG A 404 -4.40 -1.57 4.93
C ARG A 404 -3.67 -2.28 6.07
N CYS A 405 -2.40 -2.62 5.86
CA CYS A 405 -1.57 -3.25 6.89
C CYS A 405 -1.35 -2.32 8.09
N LEU A 406 -1.10 -1.03 7.84
CA LEU A 406 -0.92 -0.01 8.87
C LEU A 406 -2.16 0.11 9.78
N ALA A 407 -3.37 0.02 9.21
CA ALA A 407 -4.60 0.13 9.99
C ALA A 407 -4.73 -0.94 11.09
N VAL A 408 -4.26 -2.16 10.82
CA VAL A 408 -4.30 -3.26 11.79
C VAL A 408 -3.10 -3.23 12.72
N SER A 409 -1.91 -2.89 12.23
CA SER A 409 -0.70 -2.88 13.05
C SER A 409 -0.65 -1.72 14.06
N ALA A 410 -1.25 -0.58 13.71
CA ALA A 410 -1.29 0.59 14.58
C ALA A 410 -2.00 0.32 15.92
N SER A 411 -2.92 -0.64 15.98
CA SER A 411 -3.61 -1.02 17.23
C SER A 411 -2.67 -1.61 18.29
N LEU A 412 -1.57 -2.23 17.88
CA LEU A 412 -0.54 -2.75 18.80
C LEU A 412 0.68 -1.83 18.90
N GLY A 413 0.56 -0.59 18.41
CA GLY A 413 1.64 0.38 18.44
C GLY A 413 2.75 0.10 17.42
N ASP A 414 2.46 -0.63 16.34
CA ASP A 414 3.41 -0.87 15.25
C ASP A 414 3.05 -0.05 14.01
N LEU A 415 3.82 1.01 13.74
CA LEU A 415 3.53 1.95 12.63
C LEU A 415 4.22 1.58 11.31
N PHE A 416 5.05 0.54 11.30
CA PHE A 416 5.89 0.20 10.15
C PHE A 416 6.61 1.42 9.55
N LEU A 417 7.18 2.32 10.36
CA LEU A 417 7.77 3.59 9.87
C LEU A 417 8.88 3.39 8.83
N ARG A 418 9.38 2.16 8.68
CA ARG A 418 10.34 1.72 7.68
C ARG A 418 9.64 0.75 6.71
N GLY A 419 9.41 1.20 5.46
CA GLY A 419 8.91 0.35 4.39
C GLY A 419 10.00 -0.51 3.74
N SER A 420 9.64 -1.30 2.73
CA SER A 420 10.60 -2.01 1.86
C SER A 420 11.52 -0.97 1.20
N ARG A 421 12.84 -1.10 1.40
CA ARG A 421 13.85 -0.16 0.89
C ARG A 421 13.73 -0.05 -0.63
N THR A 422 13.14 1.04 -1.10
CA THR A 422 13.23 1.47 -2.50
C THR A 422 14.29 2.57 -2.54
N GLU A 423 15.31 2.39 -3.39
CA GLU A 423 16.54 3.22 -3.44
C GLU A 423 16.30 4.70 -3.79
N ASN A 424 15.08 5.11 -4.05
CA ASN A 424 14.69 6.51 -4.11
C ASN A 424 13.38 6.67 -3.36
N GLY A 425 13.36 7.54 -2.34
CA GLY A 425 12.18 7.81 -1.54
C GLY A 425 10.97 8.08 -2.44
N ASP A 426 10.14 7.05 -2.61
CA ASP A 426 8.92 7.14 -3.38
C ASP A 426 7.99 8.14 -2.67
N VAL A 427 7.25 8.93 -3.44
CA VAL A 427 6.22 9.82 -2.90
C VAL A 427 5.23 9.03 -2.06
N ALA A 428 4.95 7.78 -2.44
CA ALA A 428 4.10 6.85 -1.69
C ALA A 428 4.67 6.52 -0.29
N GLU A 429 5.96 6.19 -0.18
CA GLU A 429 6.59 5.86 1.11
C GLU A 429 6.63 7.06 2.06
N ARG A 430 6.91 8.27 1.53
CA ARG A 430 6.83 9.51 2.33
C ARG A 430 5.42 9.76 2.83
N GLU A 431 4.43 9.63 1.96
CA GLU A 431 3.01 9.83 2.30
C GLU A 431 2.54 8.81 3.35
N ARG A 432 2.92 7.54 3.19
CA ARG A 432 2.64 6.48 4.17
C ARG A 432 3.26 6.79 5.52
N ARG A 433 4.53 7.23 5.55
CA ARG A 433 5.24 7.59 6.79
C ARG A 433 4.60 8.80 7.48
N ASP A 434 4.25 9.85 6.72
CA ASP A 434 3.55 11.02 7.26
C ASP A 434 2.22 10.60 7.90
N LEU A 435 1.42 9.78 7.20
CA LEU A 435 0.16 9.28 7.73
C LEU A 435 0.37 8.41 8.97
N ALA A 436 1.36 7.51 8.96
CA ALA A 436 1.72 6.69 10.11
C ALA A 436 2.09 7.54 11.34
N ARG A 437 2.87 8.61 11.18
CA ARG A 437 3.19 9.57 12.25
C ARG A 437 1.95 10.28 12.80
N ARG A 438 0.97 10.63 11.94
CA ARG A 438 -0.30 11.24 12.38
C ARG A 438 -1.19 10.26 13.13
N ILE A 439 -1.20 8.99 12.71
CA ILE A 439 -1.89 7.91 13.43
C ILE A 439 -1.27 7.74 14.81
N GLY A 440 0.06 7.66 14.91
CA GLY A 440 0.79 7.71 16.17
C GLY A 440 0.49 6.54 17.13
N LEU A 441 0.81 6.75 18.41
CA LEU A 441 0.61 5.73 19.45
C LEU A 441 -0.89 5.62 19.82
N PRO A 442 -1.44 4.40 19.99
CA PRO A 442 -2.77 4.24 20.60
C PRO A 442 -2.77 4.74 22.05
N SER A 443 -3.88 5.35 22.46
CA SER A 443 -4.14 5.66 23.87
C SER A 443 -5.15 4.66 24.42
N ALA A 444 -4.66 3.57 25.01
CA ALA A 444 -5.49 2.45 25.46
C ALA A 444 -4.77 1.59 26.52
N ARG A 445 -5.55 0.88 27.32
CA ARG A 445 -5.07 -0.27 28.11
C ARG A 445 -5.26 -1.53 27.28
N ILE A 446 -4.17 -2.24 27.02
CA ILE A 446 -4.24 -3.53 26.34
C ILE A 446 -4.59 -4.61 27.38
N ASP A 447 -5.87 -4.94 27.44
CA ASP A 447 -6.40 -6.06 28.22
C ASP A 447 -6.86 -7.21 27.29
N ALA A 448 -7.46 -8.25 27.87
CA ALA A 448 -7.96 -9.39 27.12
C ALA A 448 -9.05 -9.02 26.11
N ALA A 449 -9.89 -8.02 26.42
CA ALA A 449 -10.96 -7.57 25.53
C ALA A 449 -10.37 -6.82 24.32
N TYR A 450 -9.39 -5.95 24.55
CA TYR A 450 -8.65 -5.26 23.48
C TYR A 450 -7.95 -6.23 22.53
N LEU A 451 -7.29 -7.26 23.08
CA LEU A 451 -6.62 -8.29 22.29
C LEU A 451 -7.62 -9.14 21.50
N ALA A 452 -8.78 -9.48 22.08
CA ALA A 452 -9.84 -10.19 21.38
C ALA A 452 -10.44 -9.38 20.22
N GLU A 453 -10.67 -8.07 20.41
CA GLU A 453 -11.14 -7.18 19.33
C GLU A 453 -10.09 -7.08 18.21
N THR A 454 -8.82 -6.89 18.57
CA THR A 454 -7.72 -6.81 17.58
C THR A 454 -7.56 -8.12 16.82
N HIS A 455 -7.71 -9.26 17.50
CA HIS A 455 -7.70 -10.58 16.89
C HIS A 455 -8.87 -10.77 15.90
N ALA A 456 -10.09 -10.40 16.30
CA ALA A 456 -11.26 -10.45 15.42
C ALA A 456 -11.09 -9.56 14.17
N ASN A 457 -10.48 -8.38 14.33
CA ASN A 457 -10.17 -7.48 13.21
C ASN A 457 -9.13 -8.10 12.25
N LEU A 458 -8.12 -8.80 12.76
CA LEU A 458 -7.14 -9.52 11.93
C LEU A 458 -7.80 -10.68 11.17
N VAL A 459 -8.65 -11.47 11.83
CA VAL A 459 -9.42 -12.55 11.20
C VAL A 459 -10.29 -12.01 10.08
N ALA A 460 -11.06 -10.94 10.33
CA ALA A 460 -11.91 -10.31 9.32
C ALA A 460 -11.11 -9.79 8.12
N LEU A 461 -9.92 -9.22 8.34
CA LEU A 461 -9.02 -8.81 7.28
C LEU A 461 -8.56 -10.03 6.45
N LEU A 462 -8.09 -11.09 7.11
CA LEU A 462 -7.59 -12.28 6.42
C LEU A 462 -8.70 -12.96 5.60
N ASP A 463 -9.91 -13.10 6.15
CA ASP A 463 -11.06 -13.67 5.44
C ASP A 463 -11.42 -12.85 4.19
N ASP A 464 -11.50 -11.51 4.31
CA ASP A 464 -11.76 -10.64 3.17
C ASP A 464 -10.67 -10.76 2.11
N GLN A 465 -9.39 -10.77 2.52
CA GLN A 465 -8.27 -10.89 1.60
C GLN A 465 -8.23 -12.25 0.89
N ILE A 466 -8.41 -13.37 1.61
CA ILE A 466 -8.51 -14.72 1.03
C ILE A 466 -9.65 -14.74 0.01
N GLY A 467 -10.82 -14.22 0.38
CA GLY A 467 -11.96 -14.13 -0.52
C GLY A 467 -11.66 -13.33 -1.79
N TYR A 468 -10.97 -12.19 -1.66
CA TYR A 468 -10.57 -11.36 -2.79
C TYR A 468 -9.58 -12.08 -3.71
N VAL A 469 -8.48 -12.63 -3.19
CA VAL A 469 -7.44 -13.26 -4.01
C VAL A 469 -7.94 -14.54 -4.69
N CYS A 470 -8.80 -15.32 -4.04
CA CYS A 470 -9.44 -16.49 -4.65
C CYS A 470 -10.34 -16.11 -5.82
N ARG A 471 -11.17 -15.06 -5.66
CA ARG A 471 -12.01 -14.55 -6.76
C ARG A 471 -11.16 -14.05 -7.92
N GLU A 472 -10.06 -13.37 -7.63
CA GLU A 472 -9.15 -12.85 -8.65
C GLU A 472 -8.41 -13.96 -9.39
N ALA A 473 -7.86 -14.94 -8.67
CA ALA A 473 -7.21 -16.12 -9.25
C ALA A 473 -8.16 -16.86 -10.20
N GLY A 474 -9.39 -17.15 -9.75
CA GLY A 474 -10.40 -17.81 -10.56
C GLY A 474 -10.81 -17.00 -11.80
N ARG A 475 -10.84 -15.66 -11.69
CA ARG A 475 -11.12 -14.77 -12.83
C ARG A 475 -10.00 -14.81 -13.86
N MET A 476 -8.76 -14.68 -13.42
CA MET A 476 -7.57 -14.68 -14.28
C MET A 476 -7.37 -16.04 -14.97
N HIS A 477 -7.56 -17.14 -14.23
CA HIS A 477 -7.49 -18.49 -14.78
C HIS A 477 -8.54 -18.73 -15.88
N LYS A 478 -9.79 -18.34 -15.64
CA LYS A 478 -10.87 -18.45 -16.64
C LYS A 478 -10.58 -17.62 -17.88
N LEU A 479 -10.07 -16.39 -17.71
CA LEU A 479 -9.73 -15.51 -18.83
C LEU A 479 -8.61 -16.11 -19.68
N GLU A 480 -7.52 -16.54 -19.04
CA GLU A 480 -6.39 -17.16 -19.71
C GLU A 480 -6.81 -18.40 -20.51
N HIS A 481 -7.55 -19.31 -19.87
CA HIS A 481 -7.97 -20.55 -20.52
C HIS A 481 -8.94 -20.32 -21.69
N ARG A 482 -9.80 -19.29 -21.62
CA ARG A 482 -10.71 -18.95 -22.73
C ARG A 482 -9.98 -18.27 -23.88
N LEU A 483 -9.08 -17.33 -23.60
CA LEU A 483 -8.26 -16.70 -24.65
C LEU A 483 -7.33 -17.71 -25.32
N HIS A 484 -6.72 -18.63 -24.56
CA HIS A 484 -5.89 -19.68 -25.13
C HIS A 484 -6.68 -20.58 -26.09
N ARG A 485 -7.88 -21.03 -25.69
CA ARG A 485 -8.74 -21.86 -26.55
C ARG A 485 -9.19 -21.13 -27.81
N VAL A 486 -9.62 -19.88 -27.70
CA VAL A 486 -10.05 -19.08 -28.86
C VAL A 486 -8.87 -18.86 -29.81
N GLY A 487 -7.70 -18.44 -29.31
CA GLY A 487 -6.51 -18.27 -30.12
C GLY A 487 -6.08 -19.57 -30.82
N GLY A 488 -6.03 -20.69 -30.09
CA GLY A 488 -5.70 -22.00 -30.65
C GLY A 488 -6.70 -22.47 -31.71
N ALA A 489 -8.00 -22.25 -31.50
CA ALA A 489 -9.02 -22.57 -32.48
C ALA A 489 -8.86 -21.75 -33.78
N LEU A 490 -8.54 -20.46 -33.69
CA LEU A 490 -8.29 -19.62 -34.87
C LEU A 490 -7.11 -20.13 -35.70
N PHE A 491 -6.00 -20.52 -35.06
CA PHE A 491 -4.86 -21.11 -35.74
C PHE A 491 -5.19 -22.49 -36.36
N ALA A 492 -5.89 -23.35 -35.62
CA ALA A 492 -6.30 -24.67 -36.12
C ALA A 492 -7.24 -24.56 -37.33
N ILE A 493 -8.24 -23.67 -37.28
CA ILE A 493 -9.14 -23.40 -38.40
C ILE A 493 -8.34 -22.88 -39.60
N THR A 494 -7.38 -21.98 -39.37
CA THR A 494 -6.50 -21.50 -40.45
C THR A 494 -5.72 -22.64 -41.10
N ALA A 495 -5.09 -23.51 -40.29
CA ALA A 495 -4.33 -24.64 -40.80
C ALA A 495 -5.20 -25.60 -41.63
N ILE A 496 -6.44 -25.85 -41.20
CA ILE A 496 -7.42 -26.67 -41.93
C ILE A 496 -7.79 -26.01 -43.26
N VAL A 497 -8.07 -24.70 -43.26
CA VAL A 497 -8.38 -23.95 -44.50
C VAL A 497 -7.21 -23.99 -45.47
N CYS A 498 -5.98 -23.74 -45.00
CA CYS A 498 -4.78 -23.82 -45.83
C CYS A 498 -4.53 -25.23 -46.36
N ALA A 499 -4.71 -26.27 -45.54
CA ALA A 499 -4.53 -27.66 -45.97
C ALA A 499 -5.58 -28.07 -47.01
N GLY A 500 -6.85 -27.67 -46.82
CA GLY A 500 -7.92 -27.93 -47.78
C GLY A 500 -7.66 -27.25 -49.13
N VAL A 501 -7.23 -25.99 -49.09
CA VAL A 501 -6.78 -25.23 -50.26
C VAL A 501 -5.63 -25.93 -51.00
N LEU A 502 -4.56 -26.28 -50.28
CA LEU A 502 -3.41 -26.96 -50.87
C LEU A 502 -3.79 -28.33 -51.44
N GLY A 503 -4.71 -29.04 -50.78
CA GLY A 503 -5.24 -30.32 -51.28
C GLY A 503 -6.03 -30.18 -52.58
N ILE A 504 -6.87 -29.15 -52.70
CA ILE A 504 -7.61 -28.84 -53.94
C ILE A 504 -6.62 -28.54 -55.06
N GLU A 505 -5.65 -27.65 -54.82
CA GLU A 505 -4.61 -27.31 -55.80
C GLU A 505 -3.79 -28.54 -56.22
N LEU A 506 -3.41 -29.40 -55.27
CA LEU A 506 -2.65 -30.62 -55.56
C LEU A 506 -3.44 -31.60 -56.43
N VAL A 507 -4.71 -31.85 -56.09
CA VAL A 507 -5.59 -32.72 -56.88
C VAL A 507 -5.77 -32.17 -58.28
N TRP A 508 -5.99 -30.86 -58.40
CA TRP A 508 -6.17 -30.20 -59.68
C TRP A 508 -4.90 -30.29 -60.53
N THR A 509 -3.73 -30.04 -59.95
CA THR A 509 -2.43 -30.13 -60.65
C THR A 509 -2.11 -31.54 -61.13
N PHE A 510 -2.41 -32.57 -60.33
CA PHE A 510 -2.03 -33.95 -60.66
C PHE A 510 -3.09 -34.72 -61.48
N PHE A 511 -4.38 -34.46 -61.27
CA PHE A 511 -5.48 -35.24 -61.88
C PHE A 511 -6.26 -34.50 -62.97
N ALA A 512 -6.15 -33.18 -63.09
CA ALA A 512 -6.85 -32.40 -64.12
C ALA A 512 -5.89 -31.94 -65.24
N HIS A 513 -5.31 -32.87 -66.00
CA HIS A 513 -4.48 -32.60 -67.17
C HIS A 513 -5.29 -32.29 -68.46
N GLY A 514 -6.51 -31.77 -68.34
CA GLY A 514 -7.42 -31.54 -69.47
C GLY A 514 -7.96 -30.12 -69.53
N GLU A 515 -7.44 -29.34 -70.49
CA GLU A 515 -7.95 -28.09 -71.07
C GLU A 515 -8.57 -27.04 -70.13
N GLY A 516 -7.75 -26.03 -69.79
CA GLY A 516 -8.12 -24.61 -70.00
C GLY A 516 -9.10 -23.93 -69.05
N GLY A 517 -9.41 -24.49 -67.88
CA GLY A 517 -10.19 -23.76 -66.87
C GLY A 517 -9.28 -22.91 -65.98
N ASP A 518 -9.33 -21.58 -66.06
CA ASP A 518 -8.65 -20.71 -65.07
C ASP A 518 -9.23 -20.96 -63.67
N HIS A 519 -8.54 -21.74 -62.82
CA HIS A 519 -8.92 -21.88 -61.42
C HIS A 519 -8.27 -20.77 -60.60
N HIS A 520 -8.99 -19.66 -60.46
CA HIS A 520 -8.61 -18.66 -59.48
C HIS A 520 -9.08 -19.11 -58.10
N MET A 521 -8.13 -19.35 -57.20
CA MET A 521 -8.42 -19.44 -55.77
C MET A 521 -9.32 -18.27 -55.38
N PRO A 522 -10.49 -18.50 -54.74
CA PRO A 522 -11.35 -17.40 -54.35
C PRO A 522 -10.56 -16.52 -53.39
N VAL A 523 -10.32 -15.25 -53.76
CA VAL A 523 -9.53 -14.27 -52.98
C VAL A 523 -10.04 -14.19 -51.52
N GLY A 524 -11.32 -14.47 -51.29
CA GLY A 524 -11.91 -14.59 -49.96
C GLY A 524 -11.25 -15.65 -49.06
N VAL A 525 -10.79 -16.78 -49.62
CA VAL A 525 -10.09 -17.82 -48.85
C VAL A 525 -8.73 -17.33 -48.37
N THR A 526 -7.98 -16.62 -49.22
CA THR A 526 -6.70 -15.98 -48.85
C THR A 526 -6.89 -14.93 -47.76
N ILE A 527 -7.98 -14.15 -47.81
CA ILE A 527 -8.32 -13.19 -46.76
C ILE A 527 -8.59 -13.92 -45.44
N VAL A 528 -9.44 -14.95 -45.44
CA VAL A 528 -9.77 -15.70 -44.23
C VAL A 528 -8.54 -16.37 -43.64
N SER A 529 -7.68 -16.98 -44.48
CA SER A 529 -6.45 -17.63 -44.03
C SER A 529 -5.39 -16.65 -43.49
N ALA A 530 -5.45 -15.37 -43.84
CA ALA A 530 -4.55 -14.34 -43.30
C ALA A 530 -5.16 -13.58 -42.11
N ALA A 531 -6.47 -13.37 -42.10
CA ALA A 531 -7.19 -12.65 -41.04
C ALA A 531 -7.27 -13.44 -39.73
N LEU A 532 -7.56 -14.75 -39.79
CA LEU A 532 -7.71 -15.57 -38.59
C LEU A 532 -6.41 -15.66 -37.77
N PRO A 533 -5.21 -15.88 -38.37
CA PRO A 533 -3.94 -15.81 -37.64
C PRO A 533 -3.63 -14.44 -37.07
N ALA A 534 -3.98 -13.35 -37.77
CA ALA A 534 -3.75 -12.00 -37.26
C ALA A 534 -4.56 -11.74 -35.98
N ILE A 535 -5.82 -12.18 -35.94
CA ILE A 535 -6.66 -12.12 -34.73
C ILE A 535 -6.08 -13.06 -33.64
N GLY A 536 -5.63 -14.25 -34.02
CA GLY A 536 -4.97 -15.19 -33.11
C GLY A 536 -3.69 -14.62 -32.47
N ALA A 537 -2.87 -13.92 -33.24
CA ALA A 537 -1.66 -13.23 -32.79
C ALA A 537 -1.99 -12.07 -31.85
N ALA A 538 -3.04 -11.28 -32.14
CA ALA A 538 -3.51 -10.24 -31.22
C ALA A 538 -4.00 -10.80 -29.88
N ILE A 539 -4.74 -11.93 -29.90
CA ILE A 539 -5.16 -12.62 -28.67
C ILE A 539 -3.94 -13.12 -27.88
N TYR A 540 -2.94 -13.66 -28.57
CA TYR A 540 -1.69 -14.08 -27.94
C TYR A 540 -0.95 -12.90 -27.29
N GLY A 541 -0.83 -11.77 -27.98
CA GLY A 541 -0.25 -10.53 -27.45
C GLY A 541 -0.98 -10.02 -26.20
N ILE A 542 -2.32 -10.05 -26.21
CA ILE A 542 -3.15 -9.70 -25.04
C ILE A 542 -2.85 -10.61 -23.84
N ARG A 543 -2.70 -11.92 -24.06
CA ARG A 543 -2.37 -12.88 -22.98
C ARG A 543 -0.99 -12.62 -22.38
N MET A 544 0.02 -12.42 -23.23
CA MET A 544 1.40 -12.21 -22.78
C MET A 544 1.58 -10.87 -22.06
N GLN A 545 0.98 -9.80 -22.58
CA GLN A 545 0.99 -8.50 -21.93
C GLN A 545 0.20 -8.49 -20.61
N GLY A 546 -0.92 -9.22 -20.56
CA GLY A 546 -1.79 -9.30 -19.39
C GLY A 546 -1.28 -10.17 -18.24
N ASP A 547 -0.32 -11.07 -18.50
CA ASP A 547 0.21 -12.05 -17.53
C ASP A 547 -0.87 -12.78 -16.73
N PHE A 548 -1.97 -13.18 -17.40
CA PHE A 548 -3.14 -13.72 -16.70
C PHE A 548 -2.84 -15.07 -16.03
N ALA A 549 -2.01 -15.92 -16.67
CA ALA A 549 -1.54 -17.17 -16.07
C ALA A 549 -0.73 -16.92 -14.80
N GLY A 550 0.31 -16.07 -14.87
CA GLY A 550 1.15 -15.73 -13.73
C GLY A 550 0.36 -15.04 -12.61
N SER A 551 -0.61 -14.19 -12.95
CA SER A 551 -1.50 -13.57 -11.98
C SER A 551 -2.44 -14.58 -11.30
N ALA A 552 -2.93 -15.59 -12.02
CA ALA A 552 -3.75 -16.64 -11.44
C ALA A 552 -2.96 -17.52 -10.46
N GLU A 553 -1.74 -17.91 -10.85
CA GLU A 553 -0.84 -18.72 -10.03
C GLU A 553 -0.41 -18.00 -8.76
N ARG A 554 0.07 -16.74 -8.87
CA ARG A 554 0.49 -15.93 -7.72
C ARG A 554 -0.65 -15.71 -6.72
N ASN A 555 -1.83 -15.29 -7.19
CA ASN A 555 -2.99 -15.12 -6.31
C ASN A 555 -3.43 -16.44 -5.67
N GLY A 556 -3.31 -17.57 -6.38
CA GLY A 556 -3.57 -18.90 -5.84
C GLY A 556 -2.60 -19.28 -4.73
N ALA A 557 -1.30 -19.06 -4.93
CA ALA A 557 -0.27 -19.32 -3.92
C ALA A 557 -0.44 -18.42 -2.68
N LEU A 558 -0.70 -17.12 -2.90
CA LEU A 558 -0.98 -16.19 -1.81
C LEU A 558 -2.23 -16.60 -1.01
N ALA A 559 -3.29 -17.08 -1.68
CA ALA A 559 -4.49 -17.57 -1.01
C ALA A 559 -4.20 -18.75 -0.07
N VAL A 560 -3.33 -19.69 -0.50
CA VAL A 560 -2.91 -20.82 0.33
C VAL A 560 -2.16 -20.32 1.57
N HIS A 561 -1.17 -19.46 1.41
CA HIS A 561 -0.39 -18.93 2.54
C HIS A 561 -1.23 -18.09 3.51
N LEU A 562 -2.18 -17.29 3.01
CA LEU A 562 -3.11 -16.56 3.86
C LEU A 562 -4.08 -17.51 4.58
N GLY A 563 -4.53 -18.58 3.92
CA GLY A 563 -5.37 -19.62 4.54
C GLY A 563 -4.64 -20.39 5.65
N GLU A 564 -3.37 -20.72 5.45
CA GLU A 564 -2.51 -21.30 6.50
C GLU A 564 -2.36 -20.34 7.68
N LEU A 565 -2.11 -19.05 7.41
CA LEU A 565 -1.96 -18.04 8.44
C LEU A 565 -3.27 -17.82 9.21
N LEU A 566 -4.42 -17.81 8.54
CA LEU A 566 -5.73 -17.69 9.19
C LEU A 566 -5.97 -18.84 10.16
N ARG A 567 -5.61 -20.08 9.79
CA ARG A 567 -5.72 -21.23 10.70
C ARG A 567 -4.83 -21.04 11.94
N ILE A 568 -3.60 -20.59 11.76
CA ILE A 568 -2.70 -20.29 12.89
C ILE A 568 -3.30 -19.21 13.79
N VAL A 569 -3.86 -18.15 13.21
CA VAL A 569 -4.52 -17.07 13.98
C VAL A 569 -5.71 -17.61 14.75
N GLN A 570 -6.51 -18.51 14.18
CA GLN A 570 -7.68 -19.09 14.84
C GLN A 570 -7.31 -20.08 15.96
N ASP A 571 -6.20 -20.81 15.81
CA ASP A 571 -5.74 -21.81 16.77
C ASP A 571 -4.95 -21.20 17.95
N GLU A 572 -4.23 -20.09 17.73
CA GLU A 572 -3.42 -19.43 18.76
C GLU A 572 -4.27 -18.50 19.65
N ALA A 573 -4.14 -18.64 20.98
CA ALA A 573 -4.82 -17.75 21.92
C ALA A 573 -4.32 -16.29 21.75
N PRO A 574 -5.21 -15.27 21.87
CA PRO A 574 -4.87 -13.88 21.60
C PRO A 574 -3.95 -13.30 22.70
N GLY A 575 -2.64 -13.45 22.53
CA GLY A 575 -1.60 -12.78 23.30
C GLY A 575 -0.97 -11.63 22.53
N PHE A 576 -0.46 -10.60 23.23
CA PHE A 576 0.12 -9.42 22.57
C PHE A 576 1.27 -9.75 21.61
N ASP A 577 2.27 -10.53 22.07
CA ASP A 577 3.44 -10.84 21.25
C ASP A 577 3.08 -11.76 20.07
N GLY A 578 2.21 -12.74 20.30
CA GLY A 578 1.69 -13.65 19.27
C GLY A 578 0.92 -12.88 18.19
N LEU A 579 -0.02 -12.03 18.60
CA LEU A 579 -0.83 -11.23 17.69
C LEU A 579 0.02 -10.22 16.90
N ARG A 580 0.98 -9.54 17.54
CA ARG A 580 1.92 -8.65 16.87
C ARG A 580 2.75 -9.39 15.82
N ARG A 581 3.27 -10.58 16.14
CA ARG A 581 4.00 -11.44 15.20
C ARG A 581 3.11 -11.85 14.01
N LEU A 582 1.87 -12.24 14.27
CA LEU A 582 0.91 -12.64 13.22
C LEU A 582 0.57 -11.48 12.29
N ILE A 583 0.30 -10.29 12.84
CA ILE A 583 0.04 -9.06 12.05
C ILE A 583 1.26 -8.72 11.18
N ARG A 584 2.47 -8.78 11.72
CA ARG A 584 3.70 -8.54 10.95
C ARG A 584 3.85 -9.54 9.81
N ARG A 585 3.62 -10.83 10.07
CA ARG A 585 3.65 -11.87 9.04
C ARG A 585 2.59 -11.66 7.97
N THR A 586 1.38 -11.24 8.34
CA THR A 586 0.32 -10.86 7.38
C THR A 586 0.77 -9.69 6.51
N ALA A 587 1.31 -8.63 7.13
CA ALA A 587 1.79 -7.46 6.41
C ALA A 587 2.93 -7.80 5.45
N GLU A 588 3.89 -8.63 5.89
CA GLU A 588 5.00 -9.11 5.07
C GLU A 588 4.50 -9.91 3.86
N LEU A 589 3.55 -10.84 4.05
CA LEU A 589 2.98 -11.61 2.93
C LEU A 589 2.26 -10.72 1.91
N LEU A 590 1.42 -9.79 2.37
CA LEU A 590 0.65 -8.91 1.48
C LEU A 590 1.56 -7.91 0.74
N THR A 591 2.50 -7.28 1.44
CA THR A 591 3.38 -6.26 0.85
C THR A 591 4.50 -6.85 -0.02
N SER A 592 5.03 -8.03 0.33
CA SER A 592 6.06 -8.69 -0.47
C SER A 592 5.53 -9.21 -1.80
N ASP A 593 4.33 -9.79 -1.83
CA ASP A 593 3.66 -10.22 -3.07
C ASP A 593 3.48 -9.04 -4.03
N VAL A 594 2.93 -7.93 -3.53
CA VAL A 594 2.73 -6.71 -4.34
C VAL A 594 4.06 -6.13 -4.83
N SER A 595 5.10 -6.16 -4.01
CA SER A 595 6.44 -5.69 -4.40
C SER A 595 7.09 -6.56 -5.48
N GLN A 596 6.99 -7.89 -5.36
CA GLN A 596 7.49 -8.83 -6.36
C GLN A 596 6.73 -8.69 -7.68
N TRP A 597 5.40 -8.67 -7.60
CA TRP A 597 4.53 -8.46 -8.75
C TRP A 597 4.78 -7.12 -9.43
N SER A 598 4.93 -6.04 -8.66
CA SER A 598 5.23 -4.70 -9.18
C SER A 598 6.54 -4.69 -9.98
N ARG A 599 7.62 -5.30 -9.44
CA ARG A 599 8.91 -5.43 -10.16
C ARG A 599 8.77 -6.20 -11.48
N ALA A 600 8.07 -7.34 -11.47
CA ALA A 600 7.84 -8.13 -12.68
C ALA A 600 6.99 -7.39 -13.71
N THR A 601 6.00 -6.60 -13.26
CA THR A 601 5.06 -5.89 -14.14
C THR A 601 5.68 -4.64 -14.74
N ARG A 602 6.55 -3.93 -14.00
CA ARG A 602 7.33 -2.78 -14.51
C ARG A 602 8.15 -3.11 -15.74
N ALA A 603 8.59 -4.37 -15.89
CA ALA A 603 9.32 -4.84 -17.07
C ALA A 603 8.44 -4.91 -18.34
N ARG A 604 7.11 -4.75 -18.23
CA ARG A 604 6.14 -4.82 -19.34
C ARG A 604 5.34 -3.51 -19.46
N PRO A 605 5.99 -2.38 -19.80
CA PRO A 605 5.30 -1.10 -19.98
C PRO A 605 4.37 -1.14 -21.21
N LEU A 606 3.60 -0.06 -21.41
CA LEU A 606 2.84 0.14 -22.65
C LEU A 606 3.82 0.30 -23.83
N SER A 607 3.92 -0.73 -24.65
CA SER A 607 4.69 -0.76 -25.88
C SER A 607 3.79 -0.87 -27.12
N LEU A 608 4.38 -0.62 -28.29
CA LEU A 608 3.72 -0.91 -29.56
C LEU A 608 3.49 -2.42 -29.68
N PRO A 609 2.35 -2.86 -30.24
CA PRO A 609 2.15 -4.26 -30.59
C PRO A 609 3.22 -4.64 -31.63
N GLY A 610 4.02 -5.66 -31.31
CA GLY A 610 5.11 -6.18 -32.15
C GLY A 610 4.70 -7.31 -33.06
#